data_AF-A0A833H4A5-F1
#
_entry.id   AF-A0A833H4A5-F1
#
_cell.length_a   1.000
_cell.length_b   1.000
_cell.length_c   1.000
_cell.angle_alpha   90.00
_cell.angle_beta   90.00
_cell.angle_gamma   90.00
#
_symmetry.space_group_name_H-M   'P 1'
#
loop_
_entity.id
_entity.type
_entity.pdbx_description
1 polymer ?
#
loop_
_entity_poly.entity_id
_entity_poly.type
_entity_poly.pdbx_seq_one_letter_code
_entity_poly.pdbx_strand_id
1 'polypeptide(L)'
;MPLFPMDFTISEKMQTTLDLIRTFLVKEVDPLEQTFFRKPFRELLPELGLLRAKVKQMGLWGPQLPEELGGMGLSLVEHGLVSEALGRSPLGHYLFGCQAPDAGNIEILHMFGTEEQKERYLKPLAAGEIRSCFAMTEVNTAGSNPTLLESTAVKDGDEYVLNGHKWYTTGADGASFSIAMMVTNPKASPALRASMFIVPTDNPGFQLMRNIQIMGESGSDYFSHGEVMFQSCRIPKENLLGREGHGFRIAQERLGPGRIHHCMRWLGICSRAFDMLCERANERVITLDGRTLADNDAIQHKVAELYAEIQQARLSVLHAAWMIDNDGATKARDHIAAIKFSVAGTMQRVIDAALQIHGGLGMSDDTILAYLYRHERGARIYDGADEVHKSSLGKRILKDYAKGKR
;
A
#
# COMPACT_ATOMS: atom_id res chain seq x y z
N MET A 1 34.86 -6.63 -8.41
CA MET A 1 33.75 -6.59 -9.37
C MET A 1 33.95 -5.36 -10.23
N PRO A 2 33.97 -5.46 -11.57
CA PRO A 2 33.87 -4.26 -12.37
C PRO A 2 32.54 -3.60 -12.02
N LEU A 3 32.58 -2.37 -11.52
CA LEU A 3 31.39 -1.53 -11.41
C LEU A 3 30.92 -1.34 -12.86
N PHE A 4 29.94 -2.12 -13.30
CA PHE A 4 29.15 -1.69 -14.45
C PHE A 4 28.65 -0.28 -14.12
N PRO A 5 28.83 0.71 -15.01
CA PRO A 5 28.31 2.04 -14.75
C PRO A 5 26.80 1.91 -14.53
N MET A 6 26.33 2.28 -13.34
CA MET A 6 24.90 2.43 -13.08
C MET A 6 24.44 3.72 -13.72
N ASP A 7 23.52 3.61 -14.67
CA ASP A 7 22.86 4.74 -15.32
C ASP A 7 21.56 5.07 -14.56
N PHE A 8 21.49 6.26 -14.00
CA PHE A 8 20.31 6.77 -13.28
C PHE A 8 19.40 7.62 -14.17
N THR A 9 19.70 7.70 -15.47
CA THR A 9 18.93 8.51 -16.41
C THR A 9 17.54 7.91 -16.59
N ILE A 10 16.51 8.73 -16.39
CA ILE A 10 15.13 8.38 -16.72
C ILE A 10 14.96 8.53 -18.24
N SER A 11 14.38 7.52 -18.89
CA SER A 11 14.13 7.57 -20.34
C SER A 11 13.21 8.75 -20.70
N GLU A 12 13.38 9.33 -21.89
CA GLU A 12 12.55 10.45 -22.35
C GLU A 12 11.04 10.11 -22.36
N LYS A 13 10.70 8.87 -22.76
CA LYS A 13 9.33 8.35 -22.70
C LYS A 13 8.79 8.35 -21.27
N MET A 14 9.59 7.87 -20.31
CA MET A 14 9.17 7.82 -18.92
C MET A 14 9.08 9.23 -18.32
N GLN A 15 10.01 10.12 -18.64
CA GLN A 15 9.98 11.52 -18.21
C GLN A 15 8.70 12.22 -18.70
N THR A 16 8.37 12.05 -19.99
CA THR A 16 7.13 12.59 -20.58
C THR A 16 5.88 12.08 -19.86
N THR A 17 5.86 10.78 -19.53
CA THR A 17 4.76 10.16 -18.78
C THR A 17 4.65 10.73 -17.37
N LEU A 18 5.78 10.88 -16.66
CA LEU A 18 5.80 11.47 -15.31
C LEU A 18 5.32 12.92 -15.31
N ASP A 19 5.70 13.71 -16.32
CA ASP A 19 5.28 15.11 -16.44
C ASP A 19 3.78 15.24 -16.76
N LEU A 20 3.25 14.32 -17.57
CA LEU A 20 1.81 14.21 -17.81
C LEU A 20 1.05 13.86 -16.53
N ILE A 21 1.54 12.89 -15.75
CA ILE A 21 0.95 12.50 -14.46
C ILE A 21 0.99 13.67 -13.47
N ARG A 22 2.15 14.31 -13.28
CA ARG A 22 2.28 15.47 -12.39
C ARG A 22 1.33 16.60 -12.76
N THR A 23 1.25 16.91 -14.06
CA THR A 23 0.33 17.93 -14.57
C THR A 23 -1.13 17.57 -14.30
N PHE A 24 -1.50 16.30 -14.49
CA PHE A 24 -2.84 15.81 -14.20
C PHE A 24 -3.18 15.93 -12.71
N LEU A 25 -2.26 15.50 -11.82
CA LEU A 25 -2.47 15.60 -10.38
C LEU A 25 -2.71 17.06 -9.95
N VAL A 26 -1.83 17.98 -10.35
CA VAL A 26 -1.95 19.40 -9.99
C VAL A 26 -3.24 20.03 -10.51
N LYS A 27 -3.63 19.72 -11.74
CA LYS A 27 -4.78 20.38 -12.38
C LYS A 27 -6.13 19.79 -11.99
N GLU A 28 -6.19 18.48 -11.81
CA GLU A 28 -7.46 17.74 -11.72
C GLU A 28 -7.67 17.07 -10.35
N VAL A 29 -6.59 16.81 -9.58
CA VAL A 29 -6.67 16.04 -8.33
C VAL A 29 -6.46 16.92 -7.10
N ASP A 30 -5.44 17.78 -7.08
CA ASP A 30 -5.17 18.71 -5.97
C ASP A 30 -6.41 19.56 -5.60
N PRO A 31 -7.23 20.06 -6.55
CA PRO A 31 -8.46 20.79 -6.21
C PRO A 31 -9.50 19.96 -5.44
N LEU A 32 -9.46 18.63 -5.52
CA LEU A 32 -10.43 17.75 -4.86
C LEU A 32 -10.11 17.47 -3.39
N GLU A 33 -8.90 17.79 -2.94
CA GLU A 33 -8.44 17.36 -1.63
C GLU A 33 -9.21 17.99 -0.47
N GLN A 34 -9.58 19.27 -0.59
CA GLN A 34 -10.44 19.92 0.40
C GLN A 34 -11.81 19.26 0.48
N THR A 35 -12.35 18.79 -0.65
CA THR A 35 -13.60 18.02 -0.68
C THR A 35 -13.39 16.64 -0.06
N PHE A 36 -12.27 15.99 -0.36
CA PHE A 36 -11.91 14.68 0.18
C PHE A 36 -11.81 14.68 1.72
N PHE A 37 -11.24 15.71 2.33
CA PHE A 37 -11.15 15.79 3.81
C PHE A 37 -12.48 16.11 4.49
N ARG A 38 -13.38 16.82 3.81
CA ARG A 38 -14.63 17.33 4.41
C ARG A 38 -15.83 16.44 4.16
N LYS A 39 -15.76 15.55 3.17
CA LYS A 39 -16.88 14.72 2.74
C LYS A 39 -16.53 13.23 2.77
N PRO A 40 -17.52 12.36 3.02
CA PRO A 40 -17.35 10.93 2.82
C PRO A 40 -16.84 10.61 1.40
N PHE A 41 -15.88 9.69 1.29
CA PHE A 41 -15.28 9.30 0.00
C PHE A 41 -16.30 8.91 -1.07
N ARG A 42 -17.40 8.25 -0.66
CA ARG A 42 -18.53 7.87 -1.52
C ARG A 42 -19.13 9.04 -2.31
N GLU A 43 -19.09 10.26 -1.79
CA GLU A 43 -19.58 11.45 -2.49
C GLU A 43 -18.63 11.93 -3.59
N LEU A 44 -17.35 11.56 -3.53
CA LEU A 44 -16.36 11.87 -4.56
C LEU A 44 -16.40 10.87 -5.73
N LEU A 45 -17.02 9.69 -5.56
CA LEU A 45 -17.01 8.63 -6.56
C LEU A 45 -17.45 9.05 -7.97
N PRO A 46 -18.50 9.89 -8.17
CA PRO A 46 -18.89 10.34 -9.51
C PRO A 46 -17.76 11.11 -10.22
N GLU A 47 -17.12 12.04 -9.52
CA GLU A 47 -16.04 12.87 -10.05
C GLU A 47 -14.76 12.04 -10.27
N LEU A 48 -14.41 11.19 -9.30
CA LEU A 48 -13.30 10.25 -9.44
C LEU A 48 -13.52 9.27 -10.61
N GLY A 49 -14.77 8.87 -10.89
CA GLY A 49 -15.12 8.05 -12.05
C GLY A 49 -14.81 8.73 -13.37
N LEU A 50 -15.12 10.03 -13.51
CA LEU A 50 -14.78 10.82 -14.69
C LEU A 50 -13.26 10.95 -14.85
N LEU A 51 -12.53 11.21 -13.76
CA LEU A 51 -11.07 11.29 -13.78
C LEU A 51 -10.42 9.95 -14.12
N ARG A 52 -10.92 8.83 -13.60
CA ARG A 52 -10.46 7.48 -13.97
C ARG A 52 -10.70 7.18 -15.44
N ALA A 53 -11.82 7.64 -16.01
CA ALA A 53 -12.07 7.52 -17.44
C ALA A 53 -11.05 8.33 -18.26
N LYS A 54 -10.70 9.56 -17.85
CA LYS A 54 -9.63 10.35 -18.47
C LYS A 54 -8.28 9.62 -18.39
N VAL A 55 -7.91 9.10 -17.21
CA VAL A 55 -6.66 8.34 -17.00
C VAL A 55 -6.58 7.12 -17.93
N LYS A 56 -7.68 6.38 -18.09
CA LYS A 56 -7.78 5.27 -19.06
C LYS A 56 -7.61 5.74 -20.51
N GLN A 57 -8.25 6.85 -20.90
CA GLN A 57 -8.09 7.43 -22.24
C GLN A 57 -6.66 7.89 -22.53
N MET A 58 -5.93 8.33 -21.50
CA MET A 58 -4.52 8.71 -21.59
C MET A 58 -3.58 7.50 -21.62
N GLY A 59 -4.08 6.28 -21.47
CA GLY A 59 -3.25 5.06 -21.43
C GLY A 59 -2.42 4.93 -20.16
N LEU A 60 -2.84 5.56 -19.06
CA LEU A 60 -2.09 5.59 -17.79
C LEU A 60 -2.72 4.68 -16.71
N TRP A 61 -3.64 3.80 -17.08
CA TRP A 61 -4.35 2.91 -16.15
C TRP A 61 -3.51 1.68 -15.81
N GLY A 62 -3.47 1.32 -14.52
CA GLY A 62 -2.79 0.14 -14.01
C GLY A 62 -1.29 0.10 -14.35
N PRO A 63 -0.46 1.01 -13.83
CA PRO A 63 0.99 1.04 -14.06
C PRO A 63 1.69 -0.33 -13.94
N GLN A 64 1.37 -1.07 -12.87
CA GLN A 64 1.94 -2.38 -12.54
C GLN A 64 1.25 -3.57 -13.22
N LEU A 65 0.09 -3.34 -13.85
CA LEU A 65 -0.68 -4.41 -14.45
C LEU A 65 -0.06 -4.80 -15.80
N PRO A 66 0.02 -6.11 -16.12
CA PRO A 66 0.38 -6.56 -17.46
C PRO A 66 -0.55 -6.01 -18.54
N GLU A 67 -0.05 -5.87 -19.77
CA GLU A 67 -0.82 -5.36 -20.90
C GLU A 67 -2.05 -6.24 -21.19
N GLU A 68 -1.95 -7.57 -21.00
CA GLU A 68 -3.07 -8.50 -21.19
C GLU A 68 -4.22 -8.29 -20.18
N LEU A 69 -3.97 -7.59 -19.07
CA LEU A 69 -4.98 -7.15 -18.10
C LEU A 69 -5.42 -5.70 -18.32
N GLY A 70 -4.98 -5.06 -19.42
CA GLY A 70 -5.29 -3.66 -19.75
C GLY A 70 -4.45 -2.64 -18.99
N GLY A 71 -3.30 -3.05 -18.46
CA GLY A 71 -2.34 -2.19 -17.78
C GLY A 71 -1.28 -1.57 -18.68
N MET A 72 -0.35 -0.84 -18.07
CA MET A 72 0.79 -0.22 -18.75
C MET A 72 1.99 -1.17 -18.95
N GLY A 73 2.03 -2.31 -18.22
CA GLY A 73 3.13 -3.26 -18.29
C GLY A 73 4.49 -2.71 -17.83
N LEU A 74 4.51 -1.73 -16.92
CA LEU A 74 5.76 -1.10 -16.48
C LEU A 74 6.65 -2.10 -15.72
N SER A 75 7.96 -1.97 -15.91
CA SER A 75 8.94 -2.57 -14.98
C SER A 75 8.72 -2.04 -13.56
N LEU A 76 9.21 -2.75 -12.55
CA LEU A 76 9.04 -2.30 -11.18
C LEU A 76 9.80 -1.00 -10.91
N VAL A 77 10.95 -0.76 -11.57
CA VAL A 77 11.64 0.53 -11.52
C VAL A 77 10.76 1.67 -12.05
N GLU A 78 10.16 1.50 -13.23
CA GLU A 78 9.27 2.50 -13.84
C GLU A 78 8.00 2.70 -13.00
N HIS A 79 7.41 1.61 -12.48
CA HIS A 79 6.31 1.69 -11.54
C HIS A 79 6.71 2.45 -10.27
N GLY A 80 7.93 2.31 -9.79
CA GLY A 80 8.46 3.07 -8.65
C GLY A 80 8.45 4.58 -8.90
N LEU A 81 8.90 5.01 -10.09
CA LEU A 81 8.88 6.42 -10.49
C LEU A 81 7.45 6.98 -10.58
N VAL A 82 6.54 6.21 -11.20
CA VAL A 82 5.12 6.59 -11.32
C VAL A 82 4.46 6.63 -9.96
N SER A 83 4.65 5.61 -9.13
CA SER A 83 4.05 5.49 -7.80
C SER A 83 4.54 6.58 -6.84
N GLU A 84 5.80 7.01 -6.96
CA GLU A 84 6.29 8.20 -6.25
C GLU A 84 5.56 9.47 -6.69
N ALA A 85 5.36 9.68 -8.00
CA ALA A 85 4.60 10.84 -8.48
C ALA A 85 3.14 10.82 -7.98
N LEU A 86 2.48 9.67 -8.05
CA LEU A 86 1.10 9.47 -7.58
C LEU A 86 0.96 9.64 -6.07
N GLY A 87 1.96 9.22 -5.30
CA GLY A 87 1.95 9.25 -3.85
C GLY A 87 1.93 10.65 -3.24
N ARG A 88 2.09 11.69 -4.06
CA ARG A 88 1.89 13.08 -3.62
C ARG A 88 0.44 13.35 -3.20
N SER A 89 -0.56 12.65 -3.74
CA SER A 89 -1.96 12.81 -3.33
C SER A 89 -2.54 11.49 -2.81
N PRO A 90 -3.38 11.49 -1.76
CA PRO A 90 -4.07 10.28 -1.31
C PRO A 90 -4.88 9.64 -2.44
N LEU A 91 -5.43 10.45 -3.36
CA LEU A 91 -6.26 9.99 -4.46
C LEU A 91 -5.48 9.40 -5.64
N GLY A 92 -4.16 9.63 -5.71
CA GLY A 92 -3.34 9.33 -6.89
C GLY A 92 -3.42 7.85 -7.31
N HIS A 93 -3.06 6.93 -6.42
CA HIS A 93 -3.08 5.49 -6.75
C HIS A 93 -4.47 4.97 -7.11
N TYR A 94 -5.52 5.49 -6.48
CA TYR A 94 -6.91 5.10 -6.78
C TYR A 94 -7.33 5.53 -8.19
N LEU A 95 -6.99 6.75 -8.58
CA LEU A 95 -7.29 7.30 -9.91
C LEU A 95 -6.56 6.56 -11.04
N PHE A 96 -5.42 5.93 -10.73
CA PHE A 96 -4.57 5.22 -11.69
C PHE A 96 -4.68 3.70 -11.60
N GLY A 97 -5.57 3.15 -10.77
CA GLY A 97 -5.84 1.70 -10.73
C GLY A 97 -4.71 0.88 -10.12
N CYS A 98 -3.91 1.47 -9.25
CA CYS A 98 -2.77 0.83 -8.60
C CYS A 98 -2.83 0.89 -7.07
N GLN A 99 -4.02 1.08 -6.52
CA GLN A 99 -4.22 1.21 -5.09
C GLN A 99 -4.20 -0.14 -4.35
N ALA A 100 -3.67 -0.14 -3.13
CA ALA A 100 -3.88 -1.23 -2.18
C ALA A 100 -5.30 -1.13 -1.57
N PRO A 101 -5.99 -2.23 -1.25
CA PRO A 101 -5.50 -3.62 -1.29
C PRO A 101 -5.66 -4.31 -2.66
N ASP A 102 -6.30 -3.66 -3.63
CA ASP A 102 -6.67 -4.26 -4.92
C ASP A 102 -5.46 -4.70 -5.74
N ALA A 103 -4.39 -3.90 -5.81
CA ALA A 103 -3.18 -4.26 -6.54
C ALA A 103 -2.63 -5.64 -6.14
N GLY A 104 -2.50 -5.91 -4.83
CA GLY A 104 -2.03 -7.21 -4.33
C GLY A 104 -3.06 -8.33 -4.54
N ASN A 105 -4.35 -8.02 -4.50
CA ASN A 105 -5.40 -9.02 -4.77
C ASN A 105 -5.45 -9.41 -6.26
N ILE A 106 -5.23 -8.44 -7.17
CA ILE A 106 -5.08 -8.67 -8.61
C ILE A 106 -3.91 -9.63 -8.86
N GLU A 107 -2.74 -9.39 -8.24
CA GLU A 107 -1.55 -10.23 -8.42
C GLU A 107 -1.82 -11.70 -8.04
N ILE A 108 -2.42 -11.96 -6.88
CA ILE A 108 -2.68 -13.35 -6.46
C ILE A 108 -3.82 -14.01 -7.23
N LEU A 109 -4.81 -13.25 -7.71
CA LEU A 109 -5.82 -13.79 -8.62
C LEU A 109 -5.22 -14.12 -9.98
N HIS A 110 -4.29 -13.30 -10.47
CA HIS A 110 -3.57 -13.56 -11.72
C HIS A 110 -2.71 -14.84 -11.61
N MET A 111 -1.98 -15.01 -10.51
CA MET A 111 -1.09 -16.16 -10.29
C MET A 111 -1.81 -17.46 -9.90
N PHE A 112 -2.87 -17.38 -9.10
CA PHE A 112 -3.46 -18.55 -8.44
C PHE A 112 -4.94 -18.78 -8.74
N GLY A 113 -5.59 -17.83 -9.43
CA GLY A 113 -7.00 -17.95 -9.79
C GLY A 113 -7.24 -19.02 -10.86
N THR A 114 -8.36 -19.74 -10.76
CA THR A 114 -8.88 -20.53 -11.90
C THR A 114 -9.40 -19.59 -13.00
N GLU A 115 -9.67 -20.10 -14.19
CA GLU A 115 -10.20 -19.27 -15.29
C GLU A 115 -11.56 -18.66 -14.92
N GLU A 116 -12.42 -19.39 -14.22
CA GLU A 116 -13.71 -18.89 -13.73
C GLU A 116 -13.53 -17.80 -12.67
N GLN A 117 -12.56 -17.96 -11.76
CA GLN A 117 -12.23 -16.95 -10.76
C GLN A 117 -11.65 -15.70 -11.42
N LYS A 118 -10.81 -15.86 -12.45
CA LYS A 118 -10.24 -14.74 -13.20
C LYS A 118 -11.32 -13.97 -13.95
N GLU A 119 -12.23 -14.68 -14.62
CA GLU A 119 -13.36 -14.04 -15.33
C GLU A 119 -14.23 -13.25 -14.36
N ARG A 120 -14.63 -13.88 -13.25
CA ARG A 120 -15.59 -13.30 -12.30
C ARG A 120 -15.00 -12.18 -11.43
N TYR A 121 -13.72 -12.29 -11.06
CA TYR A 121 -13.12 -11.40 -10.06
C TYR A 121 -11.91 -10.63 -10.59
N LEU A 122 -10.96 -11.27 -11.28
CA LEU A 122 -9.72 -10.60 -11.73
C LEU A 122 -10.01 -9.53 -12.77
N LYS A 123 -10.71 -9.88 -13.86
CA LYS A 123 -10.96 -8.96 -14.98
C LYS A 123 -11.69 -7.69 -14.55
N PRO A 124 -12.85 -7.75 -13.86
CA PRO A 124 -13.54 -6.53 -13.41
C PRO A 124 -12.73 -5.76 -12.35
N LEU A 125 -11.93 -6.45 -11.52
CA LEU A 125 -11.06 -5.78 -10.55
C LEU A 125 -9.90 -5.03 -11.23
N ALA A 126 -9.25 -5.64 -12.22
CA ALA A 126 -8.18 -5.03 -13.02
C ALA A 126 -8.70 -3.85 -13.88
N ALA A 127 -9.92 -3.97 -14.41
CA ALA A 127 -10.64 -2.87 -15.04
C ALA A 127 -11.09 -1.79 -14.02
N GLY A 128 -11.06 -2.10 -12.73
CA GLY A 128 -11.46 -1.21 -11.65
C GLY A 128 -12.97 -0.94 -11.60
N GLU A 129 -13.78 -1.85 -12.11
CA GLU A 129 -15.25 -1.81 -12.06
C GLU A 129 -15.77 -2.23 -10.68
N ILE A 130 -15.01 -3.08 -9.99
CA ILE A 130 -15.27 -3.52 -8.62
C ILE A 130 -14.07 -3.22 -7.73
N ARG A 131 -14.27 -3.32 -6.42
CA ARG A 131 -13.20 -3.28 -5.41
C ARG A 131 -13.17 -4.57 -4.62
N SER A 132 -12.02 -4.86 -4.05
CA SER A 132 -11.79 -6.02 -3.19
C SER A 132 -11.25 -5.59 -1.83
N CYS A 133 -11.27 -6.51 -0.88
CA CYS A 133 -10.59 -6.34 0.40
C CYS A 133 -9.82 -7.61 0.78
N PHE A 134 -8.95 -7.52 1.79
CA PHE A 134 -8.11 -8.65 2.23
C PHE A 134 -8.25 -8.84 3.74
N ALA A 135 -8.78 -9.99 4.14
CA ALA A 135 -9.14 -10.29 5.52
C ALA A 135 -8.22 -11.38 6.09
N MET A 136 -7.19 -10.95 6.83
CA MET A 136 -6.18 -11.84 7.41
C MET A 136 -6.04 -11.64 8.91
N THR A 137 -5.81 -10.40 9.34
CA THR A 137 -5.65 -9.99 10.73
C THR A 137 -6.92 -10.25 11.55
N GLU A 138 -6.76 -10.69 12.79
CA GLU A 138 -7.85 -11.01 13.71
C GLU A 138 -7.78 -10.14 14.97
N VAL A 139 -8.94 -9.93 15.60
CA VAL A 139 -9.07 -9.10 16.81
C VAL A 139 -8.33 -9.71 18.00
N ASN A 140 -8.43 -11.03 18.17
CA ASN A 140 -8.01 -11.72 19.39
C ASN A 140 -6.61 -12.32 19.32
N THR A 141 -5.93 -12.25 18.17
CA THR A 141 -4.63 -12.88 17.95
C THR A 141 -3.59 -11.87 17.46
N ALA A 142 -2.31 -12.13 17.73
CA ALA A 142 -1.25 -11.21 17.36
C ALA A 142 -1.02 -11.22 15.84
N GLY A 143 -1.51 -10.19 15.13
CA GLY A 143 -1.40 -10.08 13.66
C GLY A 143 0.04 -10.08 13.12
N SER A 144 1.03 -9.70 13.93
CA SER A 144 2.46 -9.79 13.58
C SER A 144 2.96 -11.23 13.45
N ASN A 145 2.28 -12.19 14.08
CA ASN A 145 2.51 -13.62 13.94
C ASN A 145 1.26 -14.31 13.37
N PRO A 146 1.09 -14.34 12.04
CA PRO A 146 -0.11 -14.88 11.42
C PRO A 146 -0.26 -16.40 11.57
N THR A 147 0.74 -17.12 12.11
CA THR A 147 0.59 -18.55 12.43
C THR A 147 -0.38 -18.82 13.59
N LEU A 148 -0.72 -17.79 14.35
CA LEU A 148 -1.70 -17.79 15.43
C LEU A 148 -3.14 -17.54 14.96
N LEU A 149 -3.37 -17.35 13.66
CA LEU A 149 -4.71 -17.18 13.07
C LEU A 149 -5.65 -18.33 13.48
N GLU A 150 -6.86 -18.00 13.91
CA GLU A 150 -7.85 -18.92 14.47
C GLU A 150 -9.13 -19.06 13.64
N SER A 151 -9.48 -18.09 12.79
CA SER A 151 -10.67 -18.18 11.92
C SER A 151 -10.64 -19.47 11.10
N THR A 152 -11.76 -20.18 11.04
CA THR A 152 -11.85 -21.52 10.46
C THR A 152 -12.62 -21.56 9.15
N ALA A 153 -12.23 -22.47 8.26
CA ALA A 153 -13.04 -22.89 7.12
C ALA A 153 -13.19 -24.42 7.16
N VAL A 154 -14.40 -24.90 7.48
CA VAL A 154 -14.69 -26.34 7.63
C VAL A 154 -15.42 -26.83 6.38
N LYS A 155 -14.93 -27.92 5.77
CA LYS A 155 -15.64 -28.56 4.65
C LYS A 155 -16.95 -29.17 5.11
N ASP A 156 -18.00 -28.91 4.33
CA ASP A 156 -19.30 -29.56 4.49
C ASP A 156 -19.87 -29.85 3.09
N GLY A 157 -19.70 -31.10 2.64
CA GLY A 157 -20.03 -31.51 1.28
C GLY A 157 -19.19 -30.78 0.23
N ASP A 158 -19.86 -30.12 -0.70
CA ASP A 158 -19.25 -29.31 -1.77
C ASP A 158 -19.04 -27.83 -1.37
N GLU A 159 -19.23 -27.48 -0.09
CA GLU A 159 -19.07 -26.13 0.42
C GLU A 159 -18.04 -26.07 1.56
N TYR A 160 -17.60 -24.85 1.88
CA TYR A 160 -16.92 -24.51 3.13
C TYR A 160 -17.82 -23.62 3.98
N VAL A 161 -17.82 -23.88 5.29
CA VAL A 161 -18.44 -23.02 6.30
C VAL A 161 -17.35 -22.23 7.01
N LEU A 162 -17.34 -20.91 6.79
CA LEU A 162 -16.36 -19.98 7.34
C LEU A 162 -16.88 -19.34 8.61
N ASN A 163 -16.04 -19.31 9.65
CA ASN A 163 -16.30 -18.62 10.91
C ASN A 163 -15.06 -17.86 11.36
N GLY A 164 -15.23 -16.61 11.78
CA GLY A 164 -14.11 -15.85 12.34
C GLY A 164 -14.32 -14.35 12.39
N HIS A 165 -13.50 -13.69 13.20
CA HIS A 165 -13.57 -12.25 13.44
C HIS A 165 -12.30 -11.55 12.96
N LYS A 166 -12.39 -10.88 11.81
CA LYS A 166 -11.29 -10.19 11.15
C LYS A 166 -11.31 -8.69 11.45
N TRP A 167 -10.14 -8.08 11.52
CA TRP A 167 -9.99 -6.65 11.76
C TRP A 167 -8.99 -6.00 10.81
N TYR A 168 -9.09 -4.68 10.63
CA TYR A 168 -8.32 -3.90 9.65
C TYR A 168 -8.43 -4.42 8.21
N THR A 169 -9.62 -4.85 7.82
CA THR A 169 -9.92 -5.26 6.44
C THR A 169 -10.15 -4.00 5.59
N THR A 170 -9.06 -3.41 5.10
CA THR A 170 -9.08 -2.15 4.34
C THR A 170 -10.00 -2.23 3.13
N GLY A 171 -10.84 -1.21 2.94
CA GLY A 171 -11.74 -1.07 1.80
C GLY A 171 -12.93 -2.03 1.79
N ALA A 172 -13.20 -2.77 2.89
CA ALA A 172 -14.34 -3.68 2.99
C ALA A 172 -15.69 -2.98 2.77
N ASP A 173 -15.82 -1.72 3.21
CA ASP A 173 -16.96 -0.85 2.88
C ASP A 173 -17.00 -0.65 1.37
N GLY A 174 -18.06 -1.15 0.73
CA GLY A 174 -18.26 -1.10 -0.73
C GLY A 174 -17.39 -2.04 -1.57
N ALA A 175 -16.63 -2.96 -0.96
CA ALA A 175 -15.98 -4.04 -1.73
C ALA A 175 -17.03 -5.03 -2.25
N SER A 176 -16.77 -5.65 -3.42
CA SER A 176 -17.61 -6.71 -3.98
C SER A 176 -17.23 -8.10 -3.48
N PHE A 177 -15.97 -8.29 -3.06
CA PHE A 177 -15.51 -9.53 -2.45
C PHE A 177 -14.33 -9.30 -1.50
N SER A 178 -14.13 -10.24 -0.60
CA SER A 178 -12.98 -10.35 0.28
C SER A 178 -12.14 -11.56 -0.11
N ILE A 179 -10.82 -11.43 -0.16
CA ILE A 179 -9.92 -12.59 -0.07
C ILE A 179 -9.63 -12.82 1.42
N ALA A 180 -10.12 -13.92 1.97
CA ALA A 180 -10.05 -14.22 3.39
C ALA A 180 -9.12 -15.41 3.67
N MET A 181 -8.21 -15.25 4.64
CA MET A 181 -7.33 -16.32 5.09
C MET A 181 -7.94 -17.04 6.29
N MET A 182 -8.13 -18.35 6.15
CA MET A 182 -8.81 -19.21 7.14
C MET A 182 -8.03 -20.50 7.39
N VAL A 183 -8.03 -20.99 8.63
CA VAL A 183 -7.51 -22.31 9.01
C VAL A 183 -8.42 -23.39 8.44
N THR A 184 -7.87 -24.23 7.55
CA THR A 184 -8.56 -25.41 7.01
C THR A 184 -8.09 -26.71 7.67
N ASN A 185 -6.86 -26.74 8.19
CA ASN A 185 -6.33 -27.92 8.89
C ASN A 185 -5.47 -27.51 10.10
N PRO A 186 -6.05 -27.41 11.32
CA PRO A 186 -5.32 -26.99 12.50
C PRO A 186 -4.22 -27.99 12.95
N LYS A 187 -4.25 -29.23 12.45
CA LYS A 187 -3.25 -30.27 12.78
C LYS A 187 -2.05 -30.27 11.83
N ALA A 188 -2.12 -29.54 10.71
CA ALA A 188 -1.00 -29.42 9.78
C ALA A 188 0.13 -28.56 10.36
N SER A 189 1.28 -28.59 9.70
CA SER A 189 2.38 -27.68 10.05
C SER A 189 1.94 -26.20 9.93
N PRO A 190 2.56 -25.27 10.67
CA PRO A 190 2.18 -23.86 10.63
C PRO A 190 2.12 -23.26 9.22
N ALA A 191 2.95 -23.73 8.29
CA ALA A 191 2.97 -23.25 6.91
C ALA A 191 1.83 -23.79 6.03
N LEU A 192 1.19 -24.90 6.42
CA LEU A 192 0.19 -25.62 5.61
C LEU A 192 -1.22 -25.66 6.25
N ARG A 193 -1.41 -25.01 7.39
CA ARG A 193 -2.67 -25.10 8.17
C ARG A 193 -3.82 -24.22 7.65
N ALA A 194 -3.52 -23.24 6.80
CA ALA A 194 -4.48 -22.22 6.36
C ALA A 194 -4.55 -22.09 4.84
N SER A 195 -5.68 -21.62 4.35
CA SER A 195 -6.02 -21.46 2.93
C SER A 195 -6.57 -20.05 2.65
N MET A 196 -6.61 -19.66 1.38
CA MET A 196 -7.24 -18.41 0.92
C MET A 196 -8.59 -18.72 0.27
N PHE A 197 -9.59 -17.91 0.57
CA PHE A 197 -10.94 -18.03 0.01
C PHE A 197 -11.41 -16.70 -0.58
N ILE A 198 -12.04 -16.74 -1.74
CA ILE A 198 -12.76 -15.61 -2.31
C ILE A 198 -14.18 -15.63 -1.73
N VAL A 199 -14.57 -14.58 -1.00
CA VAL A 199 -15.88 -14.49 -0.35
C VAL A 199 -16.61 -13.26 -0.87
N PRO A 200 -17.71 -13.41 -1.64
CA PRO A 200 -18.58 -12.29 -1.99
C PRO A 200 -19.06 -11.56 -0.73
N THR A 201 -19.01 -10.23 -0.73
CA THR A 201 -19.38 -9.43 0.46
C THR A 201 -20.90 -9.32 0.66
N ASP A 202 -21.69 -9.70 -0.35
CA ASP A 202 -23.15 -9.86 -0.28
C ASP A 202 -23.56 -11.24 0.29
N ASN A 203 -22.61 -12.10 0.62
CA ASN A 203 -22.89 -13.38 1.28
C ASN A 203 -23.56 -13.13 2.64
N PRO A 204 -24.68 -13.79 2.98
CA PRO A 204 -25.39 -13.56 4.25
C PRO A 204 -24.56 -13.80 5.52
N GLY A 205 -23.50 -14.62 5.43
CA GLY A 205 -22.58 -14.86 6.54
C GLY A 205 -21.40 -13.88 6.60
N PHE A 206 -21.26 -12.95 5.66
CA PHE A 206 -20.27 -11.86 5.69
C PHE A 206 -20.91 -10.59 6.25
N GLN A 207 -20.33 -10.02 7.30
CA GLN A 207 -20.85 -8.81 7.93
C GLN A 207 -19.74 -7.78 8.14
N LEU A 208 -19.89 -6.58 7.58
CA LEU A 208 -19.11 -5.41 7.96
C LEU A 208 -19.70 -4.83 9.24
N MET A 209 -19.03 -5.05 10.38
CA MET A 209 -19.51 -4.63 11.69
C MET A 209 -19.44 -3.11 11.86
N ARG A 210 -18.31 -2.52 11.43
CA ARG A 210 -18.07 -1.08 11.43
C ARG A 210 -16.79 -0.74 10.66
N ASN A 211 -16.66 0.54 10.32
CA ASN A 211 -15.37 1.13 9.97
C ASN A 211 -14.63 1.56 11.25
N ILE A 212 -13.33 1.26 11.31
CA ILE A 212 -12.43 1.51 12.42
C ILE A 212 -11.94 2.94 12.33
N GLN A 213 -11.94 3.64 13.47
CA GLN A 213 -11.35 4.97 13.56
C GLN A 213 -9.83 4.90 13.60
N ILE A 214 -9.18 5.51 12.63
CA ILE A 214 -7.74 5.73 12.60
C ILE A 214 -7.47 7.11 13.19
N MET A 215 -7.00 7.13 14.43
CA MET A 215 -6.73 8.37 15.18
C MET A 215 -7.93 9.34 15.17
N GLY A 216 -9.15 8.80 15.28
CA GLY A 216 -10.41 9.56 15.32
C GLY A 216 -11.18 9.60 13.99
N GLU A 217 -10.57 9.21 12.86
CA GLU A 217 -11.21 9.26 11.55
C GLU A 217 -11.69 7.88 11.09
N SER A 218 -13.00 7.68 10.94
CA SER A 218 -13.59 6.39 10.54
C SER A 218 -13.33 6.04 9.07
N GLY A 219 -13.25 7.05 8.21
CA GLY A 219 -13.26 6.84 6.76
C GLY A 219 -14.57 6.25 6.23
N SER A 220 -14.64 6.04 4.92
CA SER A 220 -15.79 5.42 4.25
C SER A 220 -15.38 4.84 2.91
N ASP A 221 -16.14 3.86 2.42
CA ASP A 221 -15.91 3.25 1.11
C ASP A 221 -14.43 2.77 0.99
N TYR A 222 -13.73 3.07 -0.09
CA TYR A 222 -12.33 2.67 -0.31
C TYR A 222 -11.37 3.14 0.81
N PHE A 223 -11.49 4.40 1.25
CA PHE A 223 -10.68 4.95 2.34
C PHE A 223 -11.30 4.62 3.70
N SER A 224 -11.35 3.33 4.02
CA SER A 224 -11.81 2.85 5.32
C SER A 224 -11.10 1.56 5.71
N HIS A 225 -11.17 1.21 6.99
CA HIS A 225 -10.70 -0.07 7.51
C HIS A 225 -11.84 -0.78 8.22
N GLY A 226 -12.20 -1.99 7.79
CA GLY A 226 -13.35 -2.72 8.32
C GLY A 226 -13.02 -3.68 9.47
N GLU A 227 -13.91 -3.74 10.45
CA GLU A 227 -14.10 -4.91 11.33
C GLU A 227 -15.14 -5.83 10.67
N VAL A 228 -14.75 -7.06 10.37
CA VAL A 228 -15.53 -7.99 9.54
C VAL A 228 -15.75 -9.29 10.29
N MET A 229 -17.01 -9.72 10.36
CA MET A 229 -17.40 -11.01 10.92
C MET A 229 -17.79 -11.98 9.80
N PHE A 230 -17.27 -13.20 9.88
CA PHE A 230 -17.75 -14.35 9.13
C PHE A 230 -18.53 -15.23 10.11
N GLN A 231 -19.83 -15.38 9.90
CA GLN A 231 -20.72 -16.16 10.77
C GLN A 231 -21.49 -17.19 9.94
N SER A 232 -21.10 -18.46 10.07
CA SER A 232 -21.64 -19.56 9.25
C SER A 232 -21.66 -19.23 7.75
N CYS A 233 -20.62 -18.53 7.28
CA CYS A 233 -20.52 -18.04 5.92
C CYS A 233 -20.25 -19.21 4.98
N ARG A 234 -21.28 -19.64 4.24
CA ARG A 234 -21.21 -20.76 3.29
C ARG A 234 -20.74 -20.28 1.93
N ILE A 235 -19.72 -20.95 1.38
CA ILE A 235 -19.21 -20.73 0.04
C ILE A 235 -18.95 -22.06 -0.68
N PRO A 236 -19.11 -22.13 -2.01
CA PRO A 236 -18.71 -23.31 -2.79
C PRO A 236 -17.22 -23.63 -2.63
N LYS A 237 -16.83 -24.90 -2.77
CA LYS A 237 -15.41 -25.32 -2.73
C LYS A 237 -14.57 -24.64 -3.81
N GLU A 238 -15.19 -24.25 -4.92
CA GLU A 238 -14.60 -23.51 -6.05
C GLU A 238 -14.15 -22.10 -5.66
N ASN A 239 -14.56 -21.58 -4.50
CA ASN A 239 -14.09 -20.30 -3.98
C ASN A 239 -12.71 -20.39 -3.30
N LEU A 240 -12.14 -21.58 -3.16
CA LEU A 240 -10.75 -21.77 -2.72
C LEU A 240 -9.80 -21.15 -3.75
N LEU A 241 -8.97 -20.19 -3.33
CA LEU A 241 -7.95 -19.58 -4.17
C LEU A 241 -6.64 -20.38 -4.08
N GLY A 242 -6.21 -20.95 -5.21
CA GLY A 242 -5.06 -21.83 -5.26
C GLY A 242 -5.34 -23.19 -4.60
N ARG A 243 -4.33 -23.77 -3.94
CA ARG A 243 -4.46 -25.09 -3.30
C ARG A 243 -4.76 -24.97 -1.81
N GLU A 244 -5.50 -25.93 -1.28
CA GLU A 244 -5.76 -26.02 0.15
C GLU A 244 -4.44 -26.14 0.93
N GLY A 245 -4.34 -25.41 2.04
CA GLY A 245 -3.13 -25.30 2.86
C GLY A 245 -2.09 -24.30 2.33
N HIS A 246 -2.26 -23.73 1.13
CA HIS A 246 -1.29 -22.79 0.56
C HIS A 246 -1.47 -21.33 1.01
N GLY A 247 -2.31 -21.05 2.01
CA GLY A 247 -2.66 -19.69 2.42
C GLY A 247 -1.45 -18.82 2.77
N PHE A 248 -0.50 -19.35 3.55
CA PHE A 248 0.73 -18.61 3.88
C PHE A 248 1.63 -18.35 2.68
N ARG A 249 1.69 -19.30 1.73
CA ARG A 249 2.46 -19.12 0.50
C ARG A 249 1.86 -17.99 -0.33
N ILE A 250 0.55 -18.04 -0.59
CA ILE A 250 -0.16 -17.02 -1.37
C ILE A 250 -0.05 -15.65 -0.68
N ALA A 251 -0.13 -15.61 0.66
CA ALA A 251 0.08 -14.37 1.42
C ALA A 251 1.49 -13.77 1.22
N GLN A 252 2.55 -14.59 1.12
CA GLN A 252 3.90 -14.06 0.83
C GLN A 252 4.00 -13.48 -0.57
N GLU A 253 3.40 -14.13 -1.57
CA GLU A 253 3.38 -13.63 -2.94
C GLU A 253 2.60 -12.32 -3.07
N ARG A 254 1.56 -12.12 -2.27
CA ARG A 254 0.82 -10.85 -2.15
C ARG A 254 1.62 -9.75 -1.43
N LEU A 255 2.21 -10.09 -0.28
CA LEU A 255 2.81 -9.10 0.62
C LEU A 255 4.21 -8.66 0.19
N GLY A 256 4.92 -9.46 -0.61
CA GLY A 256 6.23 -9.10 -1.16
C GLY A 256 6.16 -7.82 -2.01
N PRO A 257 5.42 -7.83 -3.13
CA PRO A 257 5.20 -6.65 -3.97
C PRO A 257 4.50 -5.51 -3.22
N GLY A 258 3.50 -5.83 -2.39
CA GLY A 258 2.79 -4.82 -1.58
C GLY A 258 3.72 -3.94 -0.75
N ARG A 259 4.74 -4.52 -0.10
CA ARG A 259 5.69 -3.77 0.74
C ARG A 259 6.49 -2.74 -0.05
N ILE A 260 6.96 -3.08 -1.25
CA ILE A 260 7.73 -2.13 -2.07
C ILE A 260 6.82 -1.08 -2.71
N HIS A 261 5.60 -1.45 -3.14
CA HIS A 261 4.60 -0.50 -3.65
C HIS A 261 4.25 0.57 -2.61
N HIS A 262 4.11 0.18 -1.34
CA HIS A 262 3.97 1.11 -0.23
C HIS A 262 5.17 2.06 -0.11
N CYS A 263 6.41 1.54 -0.17
CA CYS A 263 7.61 2.37 -0.08
C CYS A 263 7.71 3.39 -1.21
N MET A 264 7.35 3.01 -2.44
CA MET A 264 7.31 3.92 -3.59
C MET A 264 6.30 5.05 -3.37
N ARG A 265 5.08 4.73 -2.91
CA ARG A 265 4.07 5.74 -2.57
C ARG A 265 4.55 6.69 -1.47
N TRP A 266 5.17 6.15 -0.42
CA TRP A 266 5.66 6.94 0.72
C TRP A 266 6.74 7.94 0.31
N LEU A 267 7.55 7.68 -0.72
CA LEU A 267 8.48 8.67 -1.26
C LEU A 267 7.76 9.88 -1.89
N GLY A 268 6.57 9.66 -2.47
CA GLY A 268 5.70 10.74 -2.95
C GLY A 268 5.20 11.61 -1.80
N ILE A 269 4.79 10.96 -0.71
CA ILE A 269 4.36 11.62 0.53
C ILE A 269 5.52 12.42 1.14
N CYS A 270 6.72 11.83 1.23
CA CYS A 270 7.92 12.53 1.66
C CYS A 270 8.18 13.78 0.82
N SER A 271 8.15 13.64 -0.52
CA SER A 271 8.43 14.75 -1.42
C SER A 271 7.44 15.88 -1.23
N ARG A 272 6.14 15.58 -1.14
CA ARG A 272 5.12 16.60 -0.89
C ARG A 272 5.25 17.28 0.47
N ALA A 273 5.42 16.50 1.54
CA ALA A 273 5.56 17.06 2.88
C ALA A 273 6.84 17.92 3.00
N PHE A 274 7.91 17.52 2.32
CA PHE A 274 9.17 18.27 2.26
C PHE A 274 9.01 19.59 1.47
N ASP A 275 8.31 19.58 0.34
CA ASP A 275 8.01 20.80 -0.43
C ASP A 275 7.21 21.79 0.43
N MET A 276 6.12 21.33 1.06
CA MET A 276 5.31 22.15 1.95
C MET A 276 6.13 22.71 3.13
N LEU A 277 7.02 21.90 3.72
CA LEU A 277 7.93 22.34 4.77
C LEU A 277 8.81 23.49 4.30
N CYS A 278 9.45 23.34 3.13
CA CYS A 278 10.34 24.35 2.58
C CYS A 278 9.60 25.64 2.22
N GLU A 279 8.44 25.53 1.57
CA GLU A 279 7.57 26.67 1.25
C GLU A 279 7.20 27.44 2.52
N ARG A 280 6.67 26.74 3.54
CA ARG A 280 6.28 27.35 4.80
C ARG A 280 7.44 28.00 5.53
N ALA A 281 8.63 27.39 5.50
CA ALA A 281 9.81 27.95 6.13
C ALA A 281 10.21 29.29 5.52
N ASN A 282 10.11 29.43 4.20
CA ASN A 282 10.44 30.66 3.47
C ASN A 282 9.35 31.73 3.57
N GLU A 283 8.08 31.36 3.68
CA GLU A 283 6.98 32.33 3.76
C GLU A 283 6.78 32.92 5.17
N ARG A 284 7.13 32.16 6.22
CA ARG A 284 6.79 32.52 7.59
C ARG A 284 7.78 33.50 8.19
N VAL A 285 7.45 34.78 8.17
CA VAL A 285 8.15 35.84 8.93
C VAL A 285 8.00 35.62 10.44
N ILE A 286 9.12 35.67 11.19
CA ILE A 286 9.20 35.41 12.64
C ILE A 286 9.79 36.58 13.44
N THR A 287 10.32 37.60 12.78
CA THR A 287 10.88 38.80 13.42
C THR A 287 10.38 40.07 12.74
N LEU A 288 10.46 41.21 13.43
CA LEU A 288 9.99 42.50 12.92
C LEU A 288 10.81 43.03 11.75
N ASP A 289 12.07 42.63 11.63
CA ASP A 289 12.98 42.97 10.54
C ASP A 289 12.81 42.06 9.31
N GLY A 290 11.83 41.15 9.33
CA GLY A 290 11.44 40.37 8.16
C GLY A 290 12.14 39.02 8.02
N ARG A 291 12.93 38.57 8.99
CA ARG A 291 13.52 37.22 8.94
C ARG A 291 12.42 36.16 8.98
N THR A 292 12.63 35.10 8.22
CA THR A 292 11.73 33.97 8.05
C THR A 292 12.19 32.79 8.90
N LEU A 293 11.38 31.73 8.98
CA LEU A 293 11.82 30.46 9.59
C LEU A 293 13.04 29.87 8.87
N ALA A 294 13.19 30.11 7.57
CA ALA A 294 14.33 29.63 6.79
C ALA A 294 15.68 30.27 7.21
N ASP A 295 15.66 31.41 7.88
CA ASP A 295 16.86 32.09 8.41
C ASP A 295 17.36 31.51 9.74
N ASN A 296 16.76 30.42 10.22
CA ASN A 296 17.15 29.73 11.45
C ASN A 296 17.96 28.47 11.12
N ASP A 297 19.21 28.42 11.59
CA ASP A 297 20.14 27.30 11.37
C ASP A 297 19.54 25.94 11.76
N ALA A 298 18.73 25.87 12.81
CA ALA A 298 18.08 24.62 13.21
C ALA A 298 17.12 24.08 12.13
N ILE A 299 16.44 24.99 11.40
CA ILE A 299 15.59 24.63 10.27
C ILE A 299 16.43 24.23 9.06
N GLN A 300 17.50 24.96 8.77
CA GLN A 300 18.41 24.65 7.67
C GLN A 300 19.06 23.26 7.84
N HIS A 301 19.54 22.95 9.06
CA HIS A 301 20.05 21.62 9.38
C HIS A 301 18.98 20.54 9.19
N LYS A 302 17.75 20.78 9.66
CA LYS A 302 16.65 19.83 9.49
C LYS A 302 16.34 19.58 8.02
N VAL A 303 16.27 20.63 7.20
CA VAL A 303 16.05 20.52 5.75
C VAL A 303 17.14 19.69 5.08
N ALA A 304 18.42 19.95 5.42
CA ALA A 304 19.56 19.20 4.88
C ALA A 304 19.52 17.71 5.25
N GLU A 305 19.24 17.39 6.52
CA GLU A 305 19.10 16.01 7.00
C GLU A 305 17.97 15.26 6.28
N LEU A 306 16.77 15.87 6.22
CA LEU A 306 15.61 15.25 5.58
C LEU A 306 15.84 15.06 4.07
N TYR A 307 16.46 16.02 3.40
CA TYR A 307 16.83 15.87 1.99
C TYR A 307 17.72 14.63 1.80
N ALA A 308 18.79 14.50 2.59
CA ALA A 308 19.69 13.35 2.52
C ALA A 308 18.96 12.02 2.76
N GLU A 309 18.10 11.96 3.79
CA GLU A 309 17.31 10.77 4.09
C GLU A 309 16.36 10.38 2.95
N ILE A 310 15.67 11.36 2.33
CA ILE A 310 14.76 11.11 1.21
C ILE A 310 15.53 10.56 0.01
N GLN A 311 16.70 11.12 -0.33
CA GLN A 311 17.50 10.63 -1.45
C GLN A 311 18.01 9.20 -1.20
N GLN A 312 18.48 8.91 0.02
CA GLN A 312 18.91 7.56 0.39
C GLN A 312 17.76 6.55 0.33
N ALA A 313 16.57 6.94 0.81
CA ALA A 313 15.37 6.12 0.74
C ALA A 313 14.97 5.84 -0.73
N ARG A 314 14.97 6.87 -1.58
CA ARG A 314 14.65 6.76 -3.02
C ARG A 314 15.58 5.79 -3.73
N LEU A 315 16.89 5.97 -3.57
CA LEU A 315 17.89 5.08 -4.17
C LEU A 315 17.74 3.63 -3.67
N SER A 316 17.44 3.44 -2.39
CA SER A 316 17.23 2.10 -1.83
C SER A 316 16.01 1.40 -2.40
N VAL A 317 14.90 2.14 -2.61
CA VAL A 317 13.68 1.62 -3.24
C VAL A 317 13.92 1.28 -4.71
N LEU A 318 14.54 2.18 -5.48
CA LEU A 318 14.84 1.95 -6.89
C LEU A 318 15.80 0.76 -7.08
N HIS A 319 16.81 0.63 -6.22
CA HIS A 319 17.70 -0.53 -6.24
C HIS A 319 16.96 -1.83 -5.92
N ALA A 320 16.08 -1.83 -4.91
CA ALA A 320 15.26 -3.01 -4.60
C ALA A 320 14.34 -3.38 -5.78
N ALA A 321 13.73 -2.39 -6.45
CA ALA A 321 12.92 -2.58 -7.63
C ALA A 321 13.73 -3.18 -8.79
N TRP A 322 14.89 -2.60 -9.08
CA TRP A 322 15.81 -3.10 -10.11
C TRP A 322 16.24 -4.55 -9.83
N MET A 323 16.54 -4.90 -8.58
CA MET A 323 16.85 -6.28 -8.21
C MET A 323 15.66 -7.22 -8.41
N ILE A 324 14.43 -6.77 -8.17
CA ILE A 324 13.26 -7.61 -8.44
C ILE A 324 13.12 -7.85 -9.95
N ASP A 325 13.26 -6.80 -10.76
CA ASP A 325 13.13 -6.89 -12.22
C ASP A 325 14.19 -7.83 -12.84
N ASN A 326 15.43 -7.81 -12.34
CA ASN A 326 16.54 -8.57 -12.92
C ASN A 326 16.77 -9.95 -12.27
N ASP A 327 16.46 -10.07 -10.98
CA ASP A 327 16.88 -11.20 -10.14
C ASP A 327 15.70 -11.90 -9.43
N GLY A 328 14.52 -11.28 -9.42
CA GLY A 328 13.31 -11.77 -8.78
C GLY A 328 13.21 -11.46 -7.28
N ALA A 329 11.97 -11.36 -6.79
CA ALA A 329 11.65 -10.93 -5.42
C ALA A 329 12.30 -11.79 -4.31
N THR A 330 12.54 -13.07 -4.56
CA THR A 330 13.21 -13.94 -3.58
C THR A 330 14.65 -13.50 -3.31
N LYS A 331 15.39 -13.10 -4.34
CA LYS A 331 16.77 -12.59 -4.18
C LYS A 331 16.79 -11.19 -3.58
N ALA A 332 15.79 -10.36 -3.90
CA ALA A 332 15.65 -9.02 -3.36
C ALA A 332 15.06 -8.94 -1.94
N ARG A 333 14.68 -10.08 -1.31
CA ARG A 333 13.93 -10.13 -0.05
C ARG A 333 14.54 -9.33 1.11
N ASP A 334 15.87 -9.23 1.16
CA ASP A 334 16.58 -8.51 2.22
C ASP A 334 16.49 -7.00 2.01
N HIS A 335 16.57 -6.55 0.75
CA HIS A 335 16.33 -5.16 0.37
C HIS A 335 14.86 -4.77 0.60
N ILE A 336 13.90 -5.64 0.24
CA ILE A 336 12.45 -5.41 0.49
C ILE A 336 12.20 -5.24 2.00
N ALA A 337 12.79 -6.09 2.85
CA ALA A 337 12.67 -5.97 4.29
C ALA A 337 13.31 -4.67 4.81
N ALA A 338 14.49 -4.31 4.30
CA ALA A 338 15.21 -3.10 4.68
C ALA A 338 14.42 -1.82 4.37
N ILE A 339 13.95 -1.67 3.13
CA ILE A 339 13.19 -0.48 2.70
C ILE A 339 11.87 -0.35 3.48
N LYS A 340 11.21 -1.47 3.82
CA LYS A 340 9.91 -1.44 4.49
C LYS A 340 9.95 -0.68 5.82
N PHE A 341 10.96 -0.91 6.65
CA PHE A 341 11.08 -0.18 7.92
C PHE A 341 11.85 1.13 7.79
N SER A 342 12.83 1.23 6.89
CA SER A 342 13.64 2.44 6.76
C SER A 342 12.86 3.59 6.13
N VAL A 343 12.15 3.32 5.02
CA VAL A 343 11.34 4.33 4.30
C VAL A 343 10.15 4.78 5.13
N ALA A 344 9.48 3.86 5.84
CA ALA A 344 8.42 4.22 6.79
C ALA A 344 8.94 5.16 7.90
N GLY A 345 10.14 4.91 8.41
CA GLY A 345 10.80 5.79 9.38
C GLY A 345 11.12 7.17 8.81
N THR A 346 11.68 7.24 7.60
CA THR A 346 11.98 8.49 6.89
C THR A 346 10.72 9.31 6.67
N MET A 347 9.67 8.70 6.12
CA MET A 347 8.39 9.37 5.89
C MET A 347 7.82 9.98 7.18
N GLN A 348 7.83 9.24 8.28
CA GLN A 348 7.33 9.75 9.55
C GLN A 348 8.13 10.96 10.06
N ARG A 349 9.46 10.96 9.93
CA ARG A 349 10.30 12.11 10.29
C ARG A 349 10.04 13.33 9.40
N VAL A 350 9.83 13.12 8.09
CA VAL A 350 9.53 14.21 7.15
C VAL A 350 8.17 14.84 7.46
N ILE A 351 7.13 14.02 7.65
CA ILE A 351 5.77 14.51 7.97
C ILE A 351 5.78 15.25 9.31
N ASP A 352 6.41 14.68 10.34
CA ASP A 352 6.50 15.29 11.67
C ASP A 352 7.22 16.64 11.64
N ALA A 353 8.33 16.74 10.91
CA ALA A 353 9.01 18.02 10.71
C ALA A 353 8.12 19.02 9.97
N ALA A 354 7.40 18.59 8.92
CA ALA A 354 6.50 19.47 8.19
C ALA A 354 5.38 20.01 9.08
N LEU A 355 4.77 19.16 9.92
CA LEU A 355 3.79 19.55 10.94
C LEU A 355 4.37 20.61 11.88
N GLN A 356 5.56 20.36 12.44
CA GLN A 356 6.20 21.25 13.38
C GLN A 356 6.48 22.64 12.79
N ILE A 357 6.91 22.71 11.52
CA ILE A 357 7.19 23.97 10.81
C ILE A 357 5.92 24.75 10.48
N HIS A 358 4.79 24.06 10.27
CA HIS A 358 3.50 24.71 10.10
C HIS A 358 2.88 25.17 11.43
N GLY A 359 3.35 24.67 12.57
CA GLY A 359 2.82 25.00 13.89
C GLY A 359 1.34 24.61 14.00
N GLY A 360 0.52 25.49 14.55
CA GLY A 360 -0.93 25.23 14.71
C GLY A 360 -1.66 24.88 13.40
N LEU A 361 -1.22 25.45 12.27
CA LEU A 361 -1.79 25.14 10.94
C LEU A 361 -1.55 23.67 10.56
N GLY A 362 -0.38 23.12 10.88
CA GLY A 362 -0.04 21.73 10.58
C GLY A 362 -0.97 20.75 11.30
N MET A 363 -1.46 21.11 12.48
CA MET A 363 -2.38 20.28 13.27
C MET A 363 -3.84 20.31 12.78
N SER A 364 -4.16 21.20 11.84
CA SER A 364 -5.52 21.36 11.30
C SER A 364 -5.69 20.67 9.95
N ASP A 365 -6.94 20.33 9.62
CA ASP A 365 -7.30 19.77 8.31
C ASP A 365 -7.36 20.86 7.20
N ASP A 366 -6.91 22.09 7.48
CA ASP A 366 -6.65 23.11 6.44
C ASP A 366 -5.44 22.74 5.57
N THR A 367 -4.59 21.83 6.07
CA THR A 367 -3.49 21.22 5.30
C THR A 367 -3.62 19.71 5.27
N ILE A 368 -2.98 19.06 4.29
CA ILE A 368 -2.96 17.60 4.20
C ILE A 368 -2.06 16.93 5.26
N LEU A 369 -1.21 17.69 5.96
CA LEU A 369 -0.16 17.13 6.83
C LEU A 369 -0.75 16.32 8.00
N ALA A 370 -1.83 16.81 8.62
CA ALA A 370 -2.50 16.11 9.70
C ALA A 370 -3.06 14.75 9.22
N TYR A 371 -3.70 14.75 8.06
CA TYR A 371 -4.20 13.52 7.42
C TYR A 371 -3.07 12.52 7.16
N LEU A 372 -1.96 12.97 6.53
CA LEU A 372 -0.82 12.09 6.23
C LEU A 372 -0.23 11.49 7.51
N TYR A 373 -0.09 12.28 8.57
CA TYR A 373 0.39 11.75 9.85
C TYR A 373 -0.55 10.68 10.40
N ARG A 374 -1.85 10.98 10.49
CA ARG A 374 -2.85 10.05 11.05
C ARG A 374 -2.87 8.72 10.30
N HIS A 375 -2.98 8.76 8.98
CA HIS A 375 -3.21 7.57 8.16
C HIS A 375 -1.93 6.81 7.81
N GLU A 376 -0.79 7.49 7.71
CA GLU A 376 0.47 6.82 7.38
C GLU A 376 1.32 6.47 8.61
N ARG A 377 0.91 6.85 9.84
CA ARG A 377 1.54 6.32 11.06
C ARG A 377 1.48 4.79 11.12
N GLY A 378 0.43 4.20 10.55
CA GLY A 378 0.28 2.76 10.39
C GLY A 378 1.37 2.09 9.53
N ALA A 379 2.13 2.84 8.73
CA ALA A 379 3.20 2.32 7.86
C ALA A 379 4.25 1.48 8.58
N ARG A 380 4.45 1.72 9.87
CA ARG A 380 5.37 0.98 10.74
C ARG A 380 4.76 -0.29 11.35
N ILE A 381 3.49 -0.58 11.04
CA ILE A 381 2.67 -1.64 11.64
C ILE A 381 2.11 -2.56 10.56
N TYR A 382 1.41 -2.01 9.55
CA TYR A 382 0.77 -2.81 8.50
C TYR A 382 1.81 -3.41 7.53
N ASP A 383 1.42 -4.50 6.86
CA ASP A 383 2.29 -5.33 6.01
C ASP A 383 3.59 -5.84 6.68
N GLY A 384 3.49 -5.98 8.02
CA GLY A 384 4.55 -6.41 8.92
C GLY A 384 5.14 -5.22 9.67
N ALA A 385 5.10 -5.31 11.00
CA ALA A 385 5.70 -4.32 11.89
C ALA A 385 7.21 -4.23 11.68
N ASP A 386 7.77 -3.04 11.92
CA ASP A 386 9.21 -2.78 11.80
C ASP A 386 10.04 -3.84 12.52
N GLU A 387 9.64 -4.22 13.74
CA GLU A 387 10.36 -5.16 14.59
C GLU A 387 10.43 -6.56 13.98
N VAL A 388 9.38 -6.97 13.26
CA VAL A 388 9.34 -8.26 12.55
C VAL A 388 10.34 -8.24 11.40
N HIS A 389 10.36 -7.16 10.61
CA HIS A 389 11.29 -7.01 9.48
C HIS A 389 12.74 -6.94 9.94
N LYS A 390 13.04 -6.10 10.95
CA LYS A 390 14.38 -5.97 11.55
C LYS A 390 14.87 -7.30 12.13
N SER A 391 14.03 -7.99 12.89
CA SER A 391 14.38 -9.29 13.49
C SER A 391 14.64 -10.34 12.42
N SER A 392 13.80 -10.39 11.38
CA SER A 392 13.90 -11.36 10.28
C SER A 392 15.16 -11.13 9.45
N LEU A 393 15.44 -9.87 9.08
CA LEU A 393 16.62 -9.47 8.34
C LEU A 393 17.91 -9.70 9.14
N GLY A 394 17.97 -9.21 10.38
CA GLY A 394 19.14 -9.36 11.24
C GLY A 394 19.53 -10.82 11.48
N LYS A 395 18.53 -11.70 11.72
CA LYS A 395 18.77 -13.14 11.85
C LYS A 395 19.36 -13.76 10.57
N ARG A 396 18.92 -13.33 9.38
CA ARG A 396 19.45 -13.87 8.11
C ARG A 396 20.89 -13.44 7.89
N ILE A 397 21.18 -12.14 8.02
CA ILE A 397 22.53 -11.59 7.85
C ILE A 397 23.52 -12.29 8.79
N LEU A 398 23.22 -12.35 10.09
CA LEU A 398 24.10 -13.00 11.06
C LEU A 398 24.31 -14.50 10.77
N LYS A 399 23.27 -15.20 10.29
CA LYS A 399 23.36 -16.61 9.91
C LYS A 399 24.28 -16.84 8.71
N ASP A 400 24.29 -15.93 7.74
CA ASP A 400 25.17 -16.04 6.58
C ASP A 400 26.64 -15.82 6.97
N TYR A 401 26.91 -14.82 7.82
CA TYR A 401 28.25 -14.60 8.39
C TYR A 401 28.72 -15.77 9.25
N ALA A 402 27.84 -16.36 10.08
CA ALA A 402 28.16 -17.56 10.87
C ALA A 402 28.50 -18.78 10.00
N LYS A 403 28.04 -18.80 8.75
CA LYS A 403 28.37 -19.83 7.75
C LYS A 403 29.58 -19.47 6.87
N GLY A 404 30.26 -18.36 7.15
CA GLY A 404 31.39 -17.89 6.35
C GLY A 404 31.01 -17.36 4.96
N LYS A 405 29.72 -17.13 4.69
CA LYS A 405 29.29 -16.41 3.48
C LYS A 405 29.53 -14.92 3.74
N ARG A 406 30.56 -14.37 3.10
CA ARG A 406 30.93 -12.95 3.17
C ARG A 406 30.38 -12.20 1.98
#